data_AF-A0AA41T9D0-F1
#
_entry.id   AF-A0AA41T9D0-F1
#
_cell.length_a   1.000
_cell.length_b   1.000
_cell.length_c   1.000
_cell.angle_alpha   90.00
_cell.angle_beta   90.00
_cell.angle_gamma   90.00
#
_symmetry.space_group_name_H-M   'P 1'
#
loop_
_entity.id
_entity.type
_entity.pdbx_description
1 polymer ?
#
loop_
_entity_poly.entity_id
_entity_poly.type
_entity_poly.pdbx_seq_one_letter_code
_entity_poly.pdbx_strand_id
1 'polypeptide(L)'
;MMRAVWEALAALAAVACLVGAVRGGPGLSMFAGQAAQPDPCTDENGHPRRCIPDFVNAAFGKDVRVSSTCGRPPARYCVVSERGEERLRSCHLCNASDPKKAHPPAFLTDLNNPHNLTCWQSENYLQFPHNVTLTLSLGKKFEVTYVSLQFCSPRPESMAIYKSMDYGRTWVPFQFYSTQCRKMYNRPHRAPITKQNEQEAVCTDSHTDMRPLSGGLIAFSTLDGRPSAHDFDNSPVLQDWVTATDIRVAFSRLHTFGDENEDDSELARDSYFYAVSDLQVGGRCKCNGHAARCVRDRDDSLVCDCRHNTAGPECDRCKPFHYDRPWQRATAREANECVGEWGNARCLGRQLTAPGLRSGGSARAQARLHRRIARCGDVSGTLGGVFGDVRDAGGLNAVHWLVWCSLWTPGALSET
;
A
#
# COMPACT_ATOMS: atom_id res chain seq x y z
N MET A 1 41.42 62.35 40.89
CA MET A 1 41.79 61.53 39.71
C MET A 1 41.43 60.05 39.81
N MET A 2 41.19 59.45 40.99
CA MET A 2 40.86 58.01 41.09
C MET A 2 39.37 57.63 40.95
N ARG A 3 38.42 58.56 41.07
CA ARG A 3 36.97 58.24 40.99
C ARG A 3 36.45 58.09 39.55
N ALA A 4 36.94 58.91 38.61
CA ALA A 4 36.53 58.82 37.19
C ALA A 4 37.10 57.58 36.48
N VAL A 5 38.26 57.09 36.91
CA VAL A 5 38.88 55.86 36.38
C VAL A 5 38.12 54.62 36.84
N TRP A 6 37.55 54.64 38.07
CA TRP A 6 36.76 53.53 38.60
C TRP A 6 35.40 53.37 37.91
N GLU A 7 34.73 54.48 37.59
CA GLU A 7 33.47 54.43 36.84
C GLU A 7 33.66 54.03 35.37
N ALA A 8 34.77 54.45 34.74
CA ALA A 8 35.12 54.02 33.38
C ALA A 8 35.45 52.51 33.31
N LEU A 9 36.14 51.96 34.32
CA LEU A 9 36.43 50.52 34.42
C LEU A 9 35.17 49.69 34.74
N ALA A 10 34.26 50.22 35.57
CA ALA A 10 32.98 49.56 35.84
C ALA A 10 32.06 49.51 34.60
N ALA A 11 32.05 50.58 33.78
CA ALA A 11 31.31 50.61 32.53
C ALA A 11 31.89 49.66 31.46
N LEU A 12 33.22 49.54 31.37
CA LEU A 12 33.88 48.59 30.46
C LEU A 12 33.65 47.12 30.87
N ALA A 13 33.58 46.80 32.17
CA ALA A 13 33.23 45.46 32.65
C ALA A 13 31.75 45.10 32.36
N ALA A 14 30.84 46.08 32.46
CA ALA A 14 29.43 45.86 32.12
C ALA A 14 29.19 45.63 30.62
N VAL A 15 29.94 46.32 29.74
CA VAL A 15 29.88 46.10 28.29
C VAL A 15 30.55 44.78 27.89
N ALA A 16 31.65 44.38 28.53
CA ALA A 16 32.29 43.08 28.29
C ALA A 16 31.39 41.89 28.71
N CYS A 17 30.60 42.04 29.78
CA CYS A 17 29.59 41.03 30.17
C CYS A 17 28.39 40.96 29.21
N LEU A 18 28.08 42.04 28.47
CA LEU A 18 27.02 42.03 27.45
C LEU A 18 27.50 41.47 26.09
N VAL A 19 28.81 41.48 25.80
CA VAL A 19 29.38 40.88 24.58
C VAL A 19 29.79 39.40 24.78
N GLY A 20 29.98 38.95 26.03
CA GLY A 20 30.19 37.53 26.37
C GLY A 20 28.93 36.66 26.33
N ALA A 21 27.74 37.26 26.21
CA ALA A 21 26.45 36.56 26.24
C ALA A 21 25.86 36.23 24.84
N VAL A 22 26.68 36.22 23.77
CA VAL A 22 26.25 35.84 22.40
C VAL A 22 26.98 34.60 21.87
N ARG A 23 27.65 33.82 22.74
CA ARG A 23 28.19 32.50 22.39
C ARG A 23 27.84 31.47 23.45
N GLY A 24 26.64 30.91 23.31
CA GLY A 24 26.18 29.82 24.18
C GLY A 24 24.67 29.81 24.39
N GLY A 25 23.87 30.09 23.36
CA GLY A 25 22.52 29.57 23.38
C GLY A 25 22.59 28.04 23.28
N PRO A 26 21.76 27.27 23.99
CA PRO A 26 21.55 25.89 23.61
C PRO A 26 20.92 25.97 22.22
N GLY A 27 21.75 25.82 21.19
CA GLY A 27 21.32 25.30 19.92
C GLY A 27 20.78 23.91 20.22
N LEU A 28 19.55 23.85 20.71
CA LEU A 28 18.69 22.70 20.54
C LEU A 28 18.68 22.50 19.04
N SER A 29 19.52 21.56 18.64
CA SER A 29 19.53 20.95 17.35
C SER A 29 18.07 20.72 16.97
N MET A 30 17.54 21.55 16.09
CA MET A 30 16.29 21.28 15.37
C MET A 30 16.52 20.16 14.34
N PHE A 31 17.58 19.36 14.50
CA PHE A 31 17.43 17.93 14.35
C PHE A 31 16.83 17.41 15.64
N ALA A 32 15.52 17.62 15.80
CA ALA A 32 14.73 16.56 16.40
C ALA A 32 15.16 15.31 15.63
N GLY A 33 15.96 14.46 16.28
CA GLY A 33 16.23 13.16 15.75
C GLY A 33 14.87 12.66 15.28
N GLN A 34 14.78 12.30 14.00
CA GLN A 34 13.79 11.32 13.63
C GLN A 34 14.08 10.16 14.59
N ALA A 35 13.41 10.16 15.74
CA ALA A 35 13.37 9.02 16.62
C ALA A 35 13.01 7.91 15.67
N ALA A 36 13.94 6.97 15.46
CA ALA A 36 13.69 5.82 14.63
C ALA A 36 12.38 5.25 15.16
N GLN A 37 11.30 5.44 14.41
CA GLN A 37 9.98 5.01 14.86
C GLN A 37 10.14 3.53 15.18
N PRO A 38 9.85 3.10 16.43
CA PRO A 38 10.04 1.72 16.82
C PRO A 38 9.27 0.84 15.83
N ASP A 39 9.88 -0.27 15.38
CA ASP A 39 9.28 -1.13 14.35
C ASP A 39 7.85 -1.51 14.77
N PRO A 40 6.82 -1.07 14.03
CA PRO A 40 5.45 -1.30 14.46
C PRO A 40 5.05 -2.77 14.35
N CYS A 41 5.88 -3.63 13.74
CA CYS A 41 5.69 -5.08 13.69
C CYS A 41 6.11 -5.82 14.97
N THR A 42 6.73 -5.14 15.93
CA THR A 42 7.09 -5.72 17.23
C THR A 42 6.46 -4.92 18.36
N ASP A 43 6.10 -5.60 19.45
CA ASP A 43 5.72 -4.96 20.70
C ASP A 43 6.95 -4.43 21.47
N GLU A 44 6.73 -3.77 22.61
CA GLU A 44 7.81 -3.22 23.45
C GLU A 44 8.71 -4.30 24.05
N ASN A 45 8.23 -5.54 24.12
CA ASN A 45 8.92 -6.70 24.65
C ASN A 45 9.69 -7.47 23.55
N GLY A 46 9.60 -7.05 22.29
CA GLY A 46 10.21 -7.69 21.14
C GLY A 46 9.41 -8.88 20.57
N HIS A 47 8.20 -9.15 21.05
CA HIS A 47 7.31 -10.14 20.44
C HIS A 47 6.68 -9.60 19.15
N PRO A 48 6.48 -10.47 18.15
CA PRO A 48 5.77 -10.11 16.92
C PRO A 48 4.34 -9.65 17.20
N ARG A 49 3.90 -8.59 16.52
CA ARG A 49 2.50 -8.11 16.50
C ARG A 49 2.11 -7.73 15.08
N ARG A 50 0.81 -7.79 14.76
CA ARG A 50 0.33 -7.39 13.44
C ARG A 50 0.74 -5.93 13.11
N CYS A 51 1.29 -5.74 11.93
CA CYS A 51 1.59 -4.43 11.36
C CYS A 51 1.04 -4.33 9.94
N ILE A 52 0.43 -3.19 9.62
CA ILE A 52 -0.18 -2.94 8.32
C ILE A 52 0.38 -1.64 7.74
N PRO A 53 0.54 -1.52 6.42
CA PRO A 53 0.96 -0.28 5.80
C PRO A 53 -0.04 0.85 6.01
N ASP A 54 0.48 2.06 5.91
CA ASP A 54 -0.30 3.29 5.95
C ASP A 54 -1.39 3.31 4.88
N PHE A 55 -2.48 4.01 5.19
CA PHE A 55 -3.56 4.26 4.26
C PHE A 55 -3.16 5.37 3.28
N VAL A 56 -3.33 5.11 1.98
CA VAL A 56 -2.92 6.04 0.92
C VAL A 56 -3.96 6.09 -0.19
N ASN A 57 -3.99 7.21 -0.93
CA ASN A 57 -4.58 7.22 -2.26
C ASN A 57 -3.60 6.56 -3.24
N ALA A 58 -3.86 5.32 -3.61
CA ALA A 58 -3.01 4.54 -4.51
C ALA A 58 -3.02 5.04 -5.97
N ALA A 59 -3.96 5.93 -6.32
CA ALA A 59 -4.05 6.56 -7.63
C ALA A 59 -3.15 7.79 -7.76
N PHE A 60 -2.76 8.44 -6.65
CA PHE A 60 -2.07 9.73 -6.69
C PHE A 60 -0.74 9.65 -7.46
N GLY A 61 -0.56 10.56 -8.42
CA GLY A 61 0.63 10.64 -9.27
C GLY A 61 0.84 9.47 -10.24
N LYS A 62 -0.17 8.60 -10.44
CA LYS A 62 -0.11 7.49 -11.39
C LYS A 62 -0.73 7.86 -12.72
N ASP A 63 -0.09 7.45 -13.82
CA ASP A 63 -0.68 7.63 -15.14
C ASP A 63 -1.90 6.72 -15.36
N VAL A 64 -3.06 7.33 -15.61
CA VAL A 64 -4.30 6.62 -15.93
C VAL A 64 -4.42 6.44 -17.44
N ARG A 65 -4.64 5.20 -17.89
CA ARG A 65 -4.91 4.91 -19.30
C ARG A 65 -6.38 5.15 -19.61
N VAL A 66 -6.65 6.03 -20.56
CA VAL A 66 -8.01 6.43 -20.95
C VAL A 66 -8.29 6.04 -22.41
N SER A 67 -9.55 5.74 -22.73
CA SER A 67 -9.94 5.37 -24.11
C SER A 67 -10.22 6.57 -25.01
N SER A 68 -10.67 7.69 -24.45
CA SER A 68 -10.99 8.92 -25.18
C SER A 68 -10.43 10.13 -24.43
N THR A 69 -10.03 11.17 -25.14
CA THR A 69 -9.58 12.45 -24.57
C THR A 69 -9.79 13.54 -25.61
N CYS A 70 -10.36 14.68 -25.22
CA CYS A 70 -10.60 15.77 -26.15
C CYS A 70 -9.30 16.44 -26.65
N GLY A 71 -9.39 17.10 -27.80
CA GLY A 71 -8.34 18.00 -28.29
C GLY A 71 -7.48 17.48 -29.45
N ARG A 72 -7.78 16.30 -30.01
CA ARG A 72 -7.14 15.77 -31.23
C ARG A 72 -8.18 15.13 -32.18
N PRO A 73 -8.75 15.86 -33.15
CA PRO A 73 -8.52 17.28 -33.45
C PRO A 73 -9.12 18.23 -32.38
N PRO A 74 -8.75 19.52 -32.38
CA PRO A 74 -9.38 20.51 -31.50
C PRO A 74 -10.89 20.55 -31.73
N ALA A 75 -11.66 20.46 -30.64
CA ALA A 75 -13.13 20.37 -30.69
C ALA A 75 -13.76 21.34 -29.69
N ARG A 76 -14.90 21.93 -30.08
CA ARG A 76 -15.67 22.83 -29.21
C ARG A 76 -16.52 21.99 -28.24
N TYR A 77 -16.61 22.39 -26.98
CA TYR A 77 -17.50 21.76 -25.99
C TYR A 77 -18.29 22.85 -25.25
N CYS A 78 -19.49 22.53 -24.77
CA CYS A 78 -20.37 23.50 -24.14
C CYS A 78 -20.79 23.06 -22.73
N VAL A 79 -20.56 23.91 -21.74
CA VAL A 79 -20.97 23.68 -20.36
C VAL A 79 -22.36 24.28 -20.16
N VAL A 80 -23.31 23.46 -19.69
CA VAL A 80 -24.66 23.90 -19.33
C VAL A 80 -24.65 24.30 -17.86
N SER A 81 -25.08 25.52 -17.59
CA SER A 81 -25.26 26.04 -16.23
C SER A 81 -26.70 26.48 -16.04
N GLU A 82 -27.23 26.26 -14.84
CA GLU A 82 -28.57 26.72 -14.46
C GLU A 82 -28.44 27.96 -13.57
N ARG A 83 -29.08 29.06 -13.97
CA ARG A 83 -29.25 30.26 -13.14
C ARG A 83 -30.74 30.58 -13.07
N GLY A 84 -31.39 30.12 -11.99
CA GLY A 84 -32.86 30.21 -11.88
C GLY A 84 -33.54 29.23 -12.84
N GLU A 85 -34.48 29.71 -13.65
CA GLU A 85 -35.19 28.91 -14.66
C GLU A 85 -34.49 28.92 -16.04
N GLU A 86 -33.50 29.80 -16.26
CA GLU A 86 -32.77 29.90 -17.53
C GLU A 86 -31.55 28.98 -17.58
N ARG A 87 -31.39 28.29 -18.72
CA ARG A 87 -30.22 27.44 -19.02
C ARG A 87 -29.24 28.21 -19.88
N LEU A 88 -28.08 28.55 -19.32
CA LEU A 88 -27.00 29.22 -20.04
C LEU A 88 -25.99 28.18 -20.55
N ARG A 89 -25.72 28.21 -21.86
CA ARG A 89 -24.71 27.37 -22.51
C ARG A 89 -23.46 28.19 -22.83
N SER A 90 -22.35 27.87 -22.15
CA SER A 90 -21.05 28.52 -22.36
C SER A 90 -20.13 27.56 -23.10
N CYS A 91 -19.72 27.93 -24.31
CA CYS A 91 -18.90 27.08 -25.16
C CYS A 91 -17.42 27.48 -25.13
N HIS A 92 -16.56 26.48 -25.09
CA HIS A 92 -15.11 26.60 -25.03
C HIS A 92 -14.47 25.66 -26.06
N LEU A 93 -13.18 25.81 -26.31
CA LEU A 93 -12.43 24.98 -27.24
C LEU A 93 -11.45 24.10 -26.47
N CYS A 94 -11.54 22.78 -26.63
CA CYS A 94 -10.53 21.86 -26.13
C CYS A 94 -9.45 21.67 -27.19
N ASN A 95 -8.20 21.97 -26.84
CA ASN A 95 -7.05 21.81 -27.72
C ASN A 95 -5.89 21.17 -26.95
N ALA A 96 -5.48 19.95 -27.36
CA ALA A 96 -4.41 19.22 -26.68
C ALA A 96 -3.03 19.85 -26.84
N SER A 97 -2.85 20.77 -27.81
CA SER A 97 -1.60 21.50 -28.03
C SER A 97 -1.46 22.76 -27.17
N ASP A 98 -2.56 23.29 -26.61
CA ASP A 98 -2.55 24.47 -25.75
C ASP A 98 -2.72 24.05 -24.27
N PRO A 99 -1.69 24.16 -23.43
CA PRO A 99 -1.76 23.74 -22.02
C PRO A 99 -2.89 24.39 -21.21
N LYS A 100 -3.38 25.57 -21.60
CA LYS A 100 -4.48 26.25 -20.89
C LYS A 100 -5.86 25.69 -21.24
N LYS A 101 -5.96 24.95 -22.33
CA LYS A 101 -7.21 24.41 -22.89
C LYS A 101 -7.14 22.89 -23.11
N ALA A 102 -6.07 22.27 -22.62
CA ALA A 102 -5.86 20.84 -22.68
C ALA A 102 -6.46 20.18 -21.44
N HIS A 103 -7.05 19.01 -21.64
CA HIS A 103 -7.65 18.21 -20.57
C HIS A 103 -7.05 16.79 -20.55
N PRO A 104 -5.73 16.65 -20.30
CA PRO A 104 -5.05 15.36 -20.32
C PRO A 104 -5.48 14.45 -19.16
N PRO A 105 -5.29 13.12 -19.28
CA PRO A 105 -5.62 12.17 -18.21
C PRO A 105 -4.76 12.32 -16.95
N ALA A 106 -3.64 13.04 -17.01
CA ALA A 106 -2.82 13.35 -15.85
C ALA A 106 -3.59 14.16 -14.78
N PHE A 107 -4.61 14.93 -15.19
CA PHE A 107 -5.50 15.69 -14.31
C PHE A 107 -6.50 14.82 -13.53
N LEU A 108 -6.46 13.50 -13.66
CA LEU A 108 -7.27 12.60 -12.85
C LEU A 108 -6.63 12.32 -11.48
N THR A 109 -5.31 12.48 -11.37
CA THR A 109 -4.51 11.96 -10.24
C THR A 109 -3.46 12.96 -9.76
N ASP A 110 -3.56 14.20 -10.20
CA ASP A 110 -2.72 15.30 -9.76
C ASP A 110 -3.16 15.82 -8.38
N LEU A 111 -2.56 16.93 -7.94
CA LEU A 111 -2.94 17.56 -6.69
C LEU A 111 -4.26 18.32 -6.88
N ASN A 112 -5.36 17.71 -6.46
CA ASN A 112 -6.68 18.31 -6.54
C ASN A 112 -6.80 19.52 -5.58
N ASN A 113 -6.97 20.72 -6.13
CA ASN A 113 -7.24 21.95 -5.39
C ASN A 113 -8.67 22.42 -5.67
N PRO A 114 -9.55 22.49 -4.65
CA PRO A 114 -10.94 22.93 -4.83
C PRO A 114 -11.10 24.33 -5.44
N HIS A 115 -10.11 25.21 -5.29
CA HIS A 115 -10.14 26.57 -5.85
C HIS A 115 -9.64 26.65 -7.30
N ASN A 116 -8.90 25.65 -7.76
CA ASN A 116 -8.37 25.59 -9.12
C ASN A 116 -8.43 24.15 -9.63
N LEU A 117 -9.62 23.75 -10.06
CA LEU A 117 -9.90 22.39 -10.52
C LEU A 117 -9.26 22.16 -11.89
N THR A 118 -8.39 21.15 -11.93
CA THR A 118 -7.96 20.49 -13.15
C THR A 118 -8.96 19.38 -13.48
N CYS A 119 -9.29 19.20 -14.75
CA CYS A 119 -10.25 18.17 -15.17
C CYS A 119 -9.74 17.48 -16.42
N TRP A 120 -9.73 16.14 -16.42
CA TRP A 120 -9.71 15.38 -17.66
C TRP A 120 -11.09 15.39 -18.31
N GLN A 121 -11.13 15.37 -19.64
CA GLN A 121 -12.36 15.40 -20.42
C GLN A 121 -12.30 14.45 -21.62
N SER A 122 -13.39 13.70 -21.84
CA SER A 122 -13.57 12.85 -23.00
C SER A 122 -13.89 13.64 -24.27
N GLU A 123 -13.86 12.98 -25.43
CA GLU A 123 -14.49 13.56 -26.63
C GLU A 123 -16.00 13.71 -26.43
N ASN A 124 -16.60 14.59 -27.25
CA ASN A 124 -18.02 14.90 -27.18
C ASN A 124 -18.86 13.77 -27.79
N TYR A 125 -20.10 13.68 -27.31
CA TYR A 125 -21.16 12.84 -27.88
C TYR A 125 -20.79 11.35 -27.99
N LEU A 126 -20.07 10.83 -26.99
CA LEU A 126 -19.85 9.40 -26.83
C LEU A 126 -21.02 8.78 -26.07
N GLN A 127 -22.09 8.50 -26.82
CA GLN A 127 -23.30 7.89 -26.27
C GLN A 127 -23.33 6.38 -26.52
N PHE A 128 -24.14 5.66 -25.73
CA PHE A 128 -24.39 4.23 -25.85
C PHE A 128 -24.63 3.82 -27.33
N PRO A 129 -23.95 2.77 -27.86
CA PRO A 129 -23.25 1.69 -27.14
C PRO A 129 -21.76 1.95 -26.85
N HIS A 130 -21.21 3.11 -27.24
CA HIS A 130 -19.81 3.43 -26.95
C HIS A 130 -19.62 3.71 -25.47
N ASN A 131 -18.51 3.24 -24.91
CA ASN A 131 -18.14 3.48 -23.52
C ASN A 131 -16.77 4.14 -23.42
N VAL A 132 -16.60 4.95 -22.38
CA VAL A 132 -15.32 5.57 -22.05
C VAL A 132 -14.74 4.89 -20.83
N THR A 133 -13.51 4.42 -20.94
CA THR A 133 -12.86 3.66 -19.87
C THR A 133 -11.64 4.39 -19.32
N LEU A 134 -11.56 4.45 -18.00
CA LEU A 134 -10.38 4.87 -17.23
C LEU A 134 -9.77 3.62 -16.60
N THR A 135 -8.51 3.30 -16.88
CA THR A 135 -7.81 2.13 -16.33
C THR A 135 -6.57 2.58 -15.57
N LEU A 136 -6.52 2.27 -14.28
CA LEU A 136 -5.42 2.57 -13.38
C LEU A 136 -4.74 1.27 -12.93
N SER A 137 -3.43 1.19 -13.17
CA SER A 137 -2.59 0.08 -12.73
C SER A 137 -1.81 0.44 -11.48
N LEU A 138 -2.07 -0.25 -10.37
CA LEU A 138 -1.43 0.05 -9.08
C LEU A 138 0.01 -0.52 -9.04
N GLY A 139 0.25 -1.62 -9.75
CA GLY A 139 1.56 -2.30 -9.83
C GLY A 139 1.83 -3.27 -8.69
N LYS A 140 0.93 -3.37 -7.71
CA LYS A 140 0.94 -4.32 -6.60
C LYS A 140 -0.50 -4.60 -6.15
N LYS A 141 -0.75 -5.70 -5.43
CA LYS A 141 -2.03 -5.93 -4.76
C LYS A 141 -2.26 -4.94 -3.61
N PHE A 142 -3.37 -4.24 -3.66
CA PHE A 142 -3.89 -3.37 -2.60
C PHE A 142 -5.16 -3.96 -2.00
N GLU A 143 -5.37 -3.69 -0.72
CA GLU A 143 -6.67 -3.83 -0.07
C GLU A 143 -7.39 -2.49 -0.18
N VAL A 144 -8.29 -2.40 -1.16
CA VAL A 144 -9.02 -1.19 -1.52
C VAL A 144 -10.19 -1.00 -0.57
N THR A 145 -10.25 0.15 0.08
CA THR A 145 -11.35 0.56 0.95
C THR A 145 -12.41 1.33 0.17
N TYR A 146 -11.99 2.23 -0.71
CA TYR A 146 -12.93 2.97 -1.56
C TYR A 146 -12.34 3.34 -2.92
N VAL A 147 -13.23 3.57 -3.88
CA VAL A 147 -12.93 4.23 -5.16
C VAL A 147 -13.85 5.43 -5.28
N SER A 148 -13.31 6.63 -5.47
CA SER A 148 -14.11 7.84 -5.62
C SER A 148 -13.72 8.63 -6.86
N LEU A 149 -14.74 9.22 -7.50
CA LEU A 149 -14.59 10.09 -8.65
C LEU A 149 -15.33 11.40 -8.40
N GLN A 150 -14.64 12.52 -8.58
CA GLN A 150 -15.22 13.85 -8.58
C GLN A 150 -15.38 14.35 -10.01
N PHE A 151 -16.59 14.72 -10.40
CA PHE A 151 -16.94 15.09 -11.78
C PHE A 151 -16.96 16.60 -11.97
N CYS A 152 -16.42 17.06 -13.09
CA CYS A 152 -16.58 18.44 -13.57
C CYS A 152 -17.84 18.58 -14.45
N SER A 153 -18.20 17.50 -15.15
CA SER A 153 -19.47 17.35 -15.86
C SER A 153 -20.57 16.82 -14.90
N PRO A 154 -21.83 16.72 -15.36
CA PRO A 154 -22.81 15.89 -14.67
C PRO A 154 -22.32 14.45 -14.57
N ARG A 155 -22.79 13.74 -13.55
CA ARG A 155 -22.49 12.32 -13.35
C ARG A 155 -23.06 11.48 -14.51
N PRO A 156 -22.47 10.33 -14.83
CA PRO A 156 -23.04 9.41 -15.81
C PRO A 156 -24.36 8.83 -15.32
N GLU A 157 -25.30 8.60 -16.24
CA GLU A 157 -26.53 7.87 -15.94
C GLU A 157 -26.21 6.40 -15.64
N SER A 158 -25.30 5.81 -16.43
CA SER A 158 -24.83 4.45 -16.25
C SER A 158 -23.32 4.38 -16.26
N MET A 159 -22.74 3.80 -15.22
CA MET A 159 -21.31 3.48 -15.12
C MET A 159 -21.05 2.19 -14.36
N ALA A 160 -19.88 1.62 -14.56
CA ALA A 160 -19.45 0.39 -13.92
C ALA A 160 -18.00 0.53 -13.44
N ILE A 161 -17.71 -0.02 -12.27
CA ILE A 161 -16.36 -0.14 -11.72
C ILE A 161 -16.00 -1.63 -11.77
N TYR A 162 -14.83 -1.91 -12.31
CA TYR A 162 -14.23 -3.24 -12.38
C TYR A 162 -12.89 -3.22 -11.65
N LYS A 163 -12.48 -4.39 -11.17
CA LYS A 163 -11.14 -4.62 -10.64
C LYS A 163 -10.48 -5.80 -11.33
N SER A 164 -9.17 -5.81 -11.28
CA SER A 164 -8.33 -6.96 -11.61
C SER A 164 -7.62 -7.44 -10.35
N MET A 165 -7.33 -8.73 -10.25
CA MET A 165 -6.49 -9.31 -9.19
C MET A 165 -5.19 -9.93 -9.74
N ASP A 166 -4.99 -9.86 -11.05
CA ASP A 166 -3.95 -10.55 -11.81
C ASP A 166 -3.19 -9.63 -12.80
N TYR A 167 -3.04 -8.35 -12.43
CA TYR A 167 -2.29 -7.34 -13.20
C TYR A 167 -2.90 -7.01 -14.57
N GLY A 168 -4.24 -6.96 -14.64
CA GLY A 168 -5.00 -6.46 -15.78
C GLY A 168 -5.38 -7.52 -16.81
N ARG A 169 -5.13 -8.81 -16.53
CA ARG A 169 -5.43 -9.92 -17.44
C ARG A 169 -6.91 -10.27 -17.42
N THR A 170 -7.50 -10.35 -16.23
CA THR A 170 -8.93 -10.58 -16.05
C THR A 170 -9.58 -9.42 -15.31
N TRP A 171 -10.85 -9.18 -15.60
CA TRP A 171 -11.62 -8.09 -15.05
C TRP A 171 -12.91 -8.63 -14.44
N VAL A 172 -13.08 -8.37 -13.15
CA VAL A 172 -14.29 -8.75 -12.41
C VAL A 172 -15.05 -7.49 -12.01
N PRO A 173 -16.40 -7.53 -12.01
CA PRO A 173 -17.20 -6.37 -11.63
C PRO A 173 -17.04 -6.07 -10.15
N PHE A 174 -16.96 -4.78 -9.82
CA PHE A 174 -16.80 -4.28 -8.46
C PHE A 174 -18.07 -3.56 -7.98
N GLN A 175 -18.61 -2.68 -8.81
CA GLN A 175 -19.83 -1.90 -8.52
C GLN A 175 -20.50 -1.44 -9.81
N PHE A 176 -21.83 -1.39 -9.83
CA PHE A 176 -22.61 -0.81 -10.92
C PHE A 176 -23.46 0.37 -10.44
N TYR A 177 -23.55 1.40 -11.29
CA TYR A 177 -24.45 2.52 -11.11
C TYR A 177 -25.31 2.66 -12.37
N SER A 178 -26.63 2.62 -12.24
CA SER A 178 -27.58 2.80 -13.36
C SER A 178 -29.00 3.02 -12.85
N THR A 179 -29.79 3.87 -13.52
CA THR A 179 -31.23 3.93 -13.26
C THR A 179 -31.96 2.68 -13.77
N GLN A 180 -31.41 2.02 -14.79
CA GLN A 180 -31.99 0.85 -15.45
C GLN A 180 -31.07 -0.38 -15.35
N CYS A 181 -30.64 -0.74 -14.13
CA CYS A 181 -29.75 -1.87 -13.82
C CYS A 181 -30.04 -3.17 -14.61
N ARG A 182 -31.33 -3.54 -14.71
CA ARG A 182 -31.73 -4.79 -15.38
C ARG A 182 -31.57 -4.72 -16.90
N LYS A 183 -31.86 -3.58 -17.53
CA LYS A 183 -31.71 -3.41 -18.98
C LYS A 183 -30.27 -3.16 -19.38
N MET A 184 -29.52 -2.42 -18.57
CA MET A 184 -28.15 -2.00 -18.89
C MET A 184 -27.10 -3.07 -18.58
N TYR A 185 -27.16 -3.66 -17.37
CA TYR A 185 -26.13 -4.58 -16.87
C TYR A 185 -26.68 -5.99 -16.56
N ASN A 186 -27.96 -6.24 -16.86
CA ASN A 186 -28.65 -7.48 -16.50
C ASN A 186 -28.57 -7.82 -15.01
N ARG A 187 -28.53 -6.79 -14.15
CA ARG A 187 -28.46 -6.95 -12.69
C ARG A 187 -29.76 -6.51 -12.01
N PRO A 188 -30.15 -7.16 -10.91
CA PRO A 188 -31.22 -6.66 -10.06
C PRO A 188 -30.86 -5.29 -9.49
N HIS A 189 -31.86 -4.41 -9.39
CA HIS A 189 -31.72 -3.10 -8.73
C HIS A 189 -31.66 -3.33 -7.21
N ARG A 190 -30.61 -2.79 -6.57
CA ARG A 190 -30.37 -2.83 -5.12
C ARG A 190 -30.58 -4.23 -4.51
N ALA A 191 -29.97 -5.25 -5.11
CA ALA A 191 -30.02 -6.60 -4.55
C ALA A 191 -29.41 -6.65 -3.14
N PRO A 192 -30.06 -7.33 -2.19
CA PRO A 192 -29.52 -7.51 -0.85
C PRO A 192 -28.28 -8.41 -0.88
N ILE A 193 -27.25 -8.02 -0.12
CA ILE A 193 -26.04 -8.81 0.07
C ILE A 193 -26.23 -9.68 1.31
N THR A 194 -26.18 -11.00 1.12
CA THR A 194 -26.21 -12.00 2.18
C THR A 194 -24.82 -12.58 2.40
N LYS A 195 -24.64 -13.37 3.47
CA LYS A 195 -23.36 -14.05 3.73
C LYS A 195 -22.91 -14.98 2.61
N GLN A 196 -23.82 -15.45 1.77
CA GLN A 196 -23.53 -16.37 0.67
C GLN A 196 -22.99 -15.67 -0.58
N ASN A 197 -23.32 -14.39 -0.80
CA ASN A 197 -22.94 -13.64 -2.00
C ASN A 197 -22.17 -12.34 -1.67
N GLU A 198 -21.36 -12.36 -0.62
CA GLU A 198 -20.55 -11.20 -0.20
C GLU A 198 -19.46 -10.78 -1.19
N GLN A 199 -19.27 -11.48 -2.30
CA GLN A 199 -18.40 -11.07 -3.41
C GLN A 199 -19.19 -10.63 -4.65
N GLU A 200 -20.51 -10.52 -4.54
CA GLU A 200 -21.32 -10.05 -5.66
C GLU A 200 -21.27 -8.52 -5.77
N ALA A 201 -21.11 -8.04 -7.00
CA ALA A 201 -21.22 -6.64 -7.35
C ALA A 201 -22.69 -6.25 -7.50
N VAL A 202 -23.13 -5.28 -6.71
CA VAL A 202 -24.51 -4.78 -6.72
C VAL A 202 -24.67 -3.63 -7.71
N CYS A 203 -25.91 -3.38 -8.13
CA CYS A 203 -26.27 -2.22 -8.95
C CYS A 203 -27.22 -1.30 -8.19
N THR A 204 -26.92 0.00 -8.17
CA THR A 204 -27.71 1.01 -7.46
C THR A 204 -27.86 2.29 -8.30
N ASP A 205 -28.87 3.10 -7.99
CA ASP A 205 -29.17 4.41 -8.57
C ASP A 205 -28.82 5.57 -7.60
N SER A 206 -28.28 5.29 -6.41
CA SER A 206 -28.06 6.29 -5.34
C SER A 206 -27.17 7.49 -5.71
N HIS A 207 -26.47 7.45 -6.84
CA HIS A 207 -25.60 8.51 -7.34
C HIS A 207 -25.74 8.77 -8.85
N THR A 208 -26.84 8.31 -9.45
CA THR A 208 -27.13 8.50 -10.88
C THR A 208 -28.06 9.71 -11.10
N ASP A 209 -28.18 10.61 -10.13
CA ASP A 209 -28.91 11.85 -10.35
C ASP A 209 -28.01 12.85 -11.07
N MET A 210 -28.57 13.51 -12.07
CA MET A 210 -27.85 14.49 -12.88
C MET A 210 -27.37 15.70 -12.07
N ARG A 211 -28.09 16.07 -11.00
CA ARG A 211 -27.69 17.15 -10.08
C ARG A 211 -26.70 16.62 -9.05
N PRO A 212 -25.62 17.35 -8.72
CA PRO A 212 -25.23 18.65 -9.28
C PRO A 212 -24.62 18.54 -10.68
N LEU A 213 -24.79 19.58 -11.50
CA LEU A 213 -24.25 19.62 -12.88
C LEU A 213 -22.71 19.71 -12.92
N SER A 214 -22.09 20.08 -11.81
CA SER A 214 -20.64 20.08 -11.63
C SER A 214 -20.32 19.83 -10.15
N GLY A 215 -19.17 19.23 -9.87
CA GLY A 215 -18.77 18.84 -8.53
C GLY A 215 -19.48 17.59 -8.01
N GLY A 216 -20.12 16.80 -8.90
CA GLY A 216 -20.77 15.55 -8.52
C GLY A 216 -19.74 14.56 -7.98
N LEU A 217 -20.01 13.96 -6.82
CA LEU A 217 -19.16 12.94 -6.22
C LEU A 217 -19.83 11.56 -6.36
N ILE A 218 -19.05 10.56 -6.78
CA ILE A 218 -19.41 9.16 -6.68
C ILE A 218 -18.36 8.49 -5.81
N ALA A 219 -18.77 7.91 -4.69
CA ALA A 219 -17.90 7.17 -3.79
C ALA A 219 -18.43 5.74 -3.64
N PHE A 220 -17.60 4.78 -4.04
CA PHE A 220 -17.84 3.36 -3.85
C PHE A 220 -17.02 2.88 -2.64
N SER A 221 -17.68 2.41 -1.59
CA SER A 221 -17.05 1.75 -0.45
C SER A 221 -17.14 0.24 -0.62
N THR A 222 -16.01 -0.46 -0.53
CA THR A 222 -15.95 -1.89 -0.87
C THR A 222 -16.68 -2.78 0.13
N LEU A 223 -16.71 -2.38 1.40
CA LEU A 223 -17.33 -3.13 2.49
C LEU A 223 -18.76 -2.69 2.82
N ASP A 224 -19.30 -1.68 2.12
CA ASP A 224 -20.64 -1.17 2.39
C ASP A 224 -21.72 -2.22 2.10
N GLY A 225 -22.68 -2.33 3.02
CA GLY A 225 -23.76 -3.33 2.97
C GLY A 225 -23.33 -4.79 3.10
N ARG A 226 -22.06 -5.11 3.42
CA ARG A 226 -21.57 -6.50 3.54
C ARG A 226 -21.64 -7.01 4.98
N PRO A 227 -22.38 -8.10 5.28
CA PRO A 227 -22.59 -8.56 6.65
C PRO A 227 -21.31 -8.82 7.44
N SER A 228 -20.28 -9.42 6.84
CA SER A 228 -19.04 -9.78 7.53
C SER A 228 -18.02 -8.62 7.65
N ALA A 229 -18.38 -7.39 7.26
CA ALA A 229 -17.48 -6.24 7.30
C ALA A 229 -16.94 -5.93 8.71
N HIS A 230 -17.74 -6.16 9.76
CA HIS A 230 -17.33 -5.97 11.15
C HIS A 230 -16.29 -7.01 11.62
N ASP A 231 -16.20 -8.16 10.95
CA ASP A 231 -15.26 -9.24 11.23
C ASP A 231 -14.33 -9.49 10.02
N PHE A 232 -13.89 -8.39 9.40
CA PHE A 232 -13.04 -8.42 8.20
C PHE A 232 -11.73 -9.20 8.41
N ASP A 233 -11.12 -9.10 9.60
CA ASP A 233 -9.85 -9.77 9.92
C ASP A 233 -9.95 -11.30 9.83
N ASN A 234 -11.14 -11.87 10.04
CA ASN A 234 -11.39 -13.31 9.99
C ASN A 234 -12.16 -13.76 8.75
N SER A 235 -12.63 -12.84 7.90
CA SER A 235 -13.38 -13.16 6.67
C SER A 235 -12.44 -13.21 5.44
N PRO A 236 -12.00 -14.41 5.00
CA PRO A 236 -11.17 -14.52 3.80
C PRO A 236 -11.91 -14.07 2.53
N VAL A 237 -13.24 -14.23 2.53
CA VAL A 237 -14.13 -13.82 1.43
C VAL A 237 -14.03 -12.32 1.19
N LEU A 238 -14.10 -11.52 2.26
CA LEU A 238 -13.99 -10.06 2.15
C LEU A 238 -12.55 -9.59 1.94
N GLN A 239 -11.56 -10.27 2.51
CA GLN A 239 -10.15 -9.99 2.25
C GLN A 239 -9.81 -10.13 0.75
N ASP A 240 -10.36 -11.14 0.09
CA ASP A 240 -10.24 -11.31 -1.35
C ASP A 240 -11.09 -10.28 -2.14
N TRP A 241 -12.31 -9.99 -1.66
CA TRP A 241 -13.17 -8.96 -2.25
C TRP A 241 -12.54 -7.57 -2.32
N VAL A 242 -11.82 -7.14 -1.28
CA VAL A 242 -11.14 -5.83 -1.30
C VAL A 242 -9.82 -5.86 -2.06
N THR A 243 -9.31 -7.04 -2.42
CA THR A 243 -8.03 -7.16 -3.11
C THR A 243 -8.15 -6.75 -4.58
N ALA A 244 -7.28 -5.84 -5.02
CA ALA A 244 -7.17 -5.44 -6.43
C ALA A 244 -5.72 -5.07 -6.80
N THR A 245 -5.31 -5.35 -8.03
CA THR A 245 -4.06 -4.87 -8.66
C THR A 245 -4.30 -3.69 -9.58
N ASP A 246 -5.48 -3.62 -10.19
CA ASP A 246 -5.86 -2.58 -11.14
C ASP A 246 -7.34 -2.27 -10.97
N ILE A 247 -7.70 -1.02 -11.24
CA ILE A 247 -9.08 -0.53 -11.21
C ILE A 247 -9.43 0.00 -12.59
N ARG A 248 -10.62 -0.34 -13.08
CA ARG A 248 -11.17 0.18 -14.33
C ARG A 248 -12.55 0.75 -14.08
N VAL A 249 -12.76 1.98 -14.52
CA VAL A 249 -14.06 2.64 -14.50
C VAL A 249 -14.55 2.75 -15.95
N ALA A 250 -15.79 2.35 -16.21
CA ALA A 250 -16.40 2.39 -17.52
C ALA A 250 -17.68 3.25 -17.47
N PHE A 251 -17.66 4.38 -18.16
CA PHE A 251 -18.83 5.22 -18.37
C PHE A 251 -19.58 4.73 -19.61
N SER A 252 -20.87 4.44 -19.47
CA SER A 252 -21.64 3.75 -20.51
C SER A 252 -22.82 4.55 -21.06
N ARG A 253 -23.39 5.46 -20.27
CA ARG A 253 -24.48 6.34 -20.73
C ARG A 253 -24.44 7.70 -20.03
N LEU A 254 -24.67 8.77 -20.79
CA LEU A 254 -24.81 10.14 -20.29
C LEU A 254 -26.27 10.44 -19.92
N HIS A 255 -26.48 11.36 -18.99
CA HIS A 255 -27.80 11.96 -18.83
C HIS A 255 -28.16 12.83 -20.02
N THR A 256 -29.42 12.75 -20.44
CA THR A 256 -30.01 13.64 -21.44
C THR A 256 -31.00 14.57 -20.72
N PHE A 257 -31.06 15.84 -21.11
CA PHE A 257 -31.90 16.85 -20.46
C PHE A 257 -33.39 16.79 -20.88
N GLY A 258 -33.79 15.79 -21.67
CA GLY A 258 -35.10 15.75 -22.33
C GLY A 258 -35.17 16.60 -23.60
N ASP A 259 -34.07 17.27 -23.97
CA ASP A 259 -33.90 18.05 -25.20
C ASP A 259 -33.72 17.16 -26.46
N GLU A 260 -34.15 15.89 -26.41
CA GLU A 260 -34.01 14.93 -27.52
C GLU A 260 -35.03 15.18 -28.66
N ASN A 261 -36.05 16.01 -28.42
CA ASN A 261 -37.20 16.20 -29.31
C ASN A 261 -37.17 17.50 -30.13
N GLU A 262 -36.13 18.33 -30.00
CA GLU A 262 -35.96 19.56 -30.77
C GLU A 262 -34.59 19.54 -31.45
N ASP A 263 -34.61 19.33 -32.77
CA ASP A 263 -33.56 19.54 -33.77
C ASP A 263 -32.11 19.42 -33.30
N ASP A 264 -31.41 18.42 -33.84
CA ASP A 264 -29.95 18.13 -33.86
C ASP A 264 -29.03 19.36 -33.95
N SER A 265 -29.08 20.24 -32.97
CA SER A 265 -28.20 21.37 -32.87
C SER A 265 -26.86 20.79 -32.44
N GLU A 266 -25.84 20.93 -33.28
CA GLU A 266 -24.45 20.58 -33.00
C GLU A 266 -24.03 21.04 -31.57
N LEU A 267 -24.56 22.19 -31.14
CA LEU A 267 -24.42 22.77 -29.80
C LEU A 267 -24.97 21.91 -28.64
N ALA A 268 -26.02 21.12 -28.84
CA ALA A 268 -26.51 20.17 -27.86
C ALA A 268 -25.58 18.94 -27.77
N ARG A 269 -25.09 18.46 -28.91
CA ARG A 269 -24.14 17.33 -28.94
C ARG A 269 -22.81 17.71 -28.30
N ASP A 270 -22.36 18.95 -28.49
CA ASP A 270 -21.16 19.54 -27.86
C ASP A 270 -21.27 19.66 -26.33
N SER A 271 -22.47 19.52 -25.75
CA SER A 271 -22.70 19.62 -24.30
C SER A 271 -22.66 18.28 -23.55
N TYR A 272 -22.64 17.17 -24.28
CA TYR A 272 -22.66 15.82 -23.72
C TYR A 272 -21.25 15.20 -23.77
N PHE A 273 -20.55 15.22 -22.64
CA PHE A 273 -19.22 14.64 -22.47
C PHE A 273 -19.02 14.20 -21.02
N TYR A 274 -17.99 13.38 -20.78
CA TYR A 274 -17.54 13.02 -19.43
C TYR A 274 -16.35 13.90 -19.04
N ALA A 275 -16.40 14.50 -17.85
CA ALA A 275 -15.26 15.20 -17.28
C ALA A 275 -15.11 14.92 -15.79
N VAL A 276 -13.88 14.62 -15.36
CA VAL A 276 -13.54 14.18 -14.01
C VAL A 276 -12.34 15.00 -13.53
N SER A 277 -12.45 15.59 -12.33
CA SER A 277 -11.37 16.34 -11.69
C SER A 277 -10.44 15.48 -10.86
N ASP A 278 -10.95 14.41 -10.26
CA ASP A 278 -10.14 13.62 -9.33
C ASP A 278 -10.64 12.18 -9.27
N LEU A 279 -9.69 11.24 -9.37
CA LEU A 279 -9.87 9.81 -9.23
C LEU A 279 -9.01 9.35 -8.04
N GLN A 280 -9.67 8.87 -7.00
CA GLN A 280 -9.00 8.33 -5.83
C GLN A 280 -9.31 6.84 -5.67
N VAL A 281 -8.26 6.08 -5.35
CA VAL A 281 -8.38 4.69 -4.93
C VAL A 281 -7.76 4.60 -3.54
N GLY A 282 -8.61 4.75 -2.52
CA GLY A 282 -8.20 4.73 -1.13
C GLY A 282 -8.02 3.30 -0.66
N GLY A 283 -6.85 2.99 -0.12
CA GLY A 283 -6.56 1.66 0.41
C GLY A 283 -5.19 1.58 1.03
N ARG A 284 -4.74 0.35 1.25
CA ARG A 284 -3.38 0.08 1.73
C ARG A 284 -2.76 -1.07 0.96
N CYS A 285 -1.44 -1.09 0.94
CA CYS A 285 -0.68 -2.20 0.38
C CYS A 285 -1.07 -3.54 1.03
N LYS A 286 -1.37 -4.58 0.24
CA LYS A 286 -1.65 -5.91 0.77
C LYS A 286 -0.35 -6.58 1.20
N CYS A 287 -0.17 -6.71 2.52
CA CYS A 287 0.98 -7.38 3.14
C CYS A 287 0.58 -8.41 4.21
N ASN A 288 -0.70 -8.80 4.24
CA ASN A 288 -1.25 -9.79 5.18
C ASN A 288 -0.95 -9.52 6.67
N GLY A 289 -0.70 -8.27 7.04
CA GLY A 289 -0.37 -7.90 8.42
C GLY A 289 1.06 -8.22 8.86
N HIS A 290 1.96 -8.54 7.94
CA HIS A 290 3.37 -8.84 8.19
C HIS A 290 4.35 -7.79 7.65
N ALA A 291 3.88 -6.59 7.29
CA ALA A 291 4.77 -5.49 6.93
C ALA A 291 4.14 -4.14 7.27
N ALA A 292 4.96 -3.23 7.78
CA ALA A 292 4.58 -1.87 8.13
C ALA A 292 4.55 -0.91 6.93
N ARG A 293 5.18 -1.29 5.82
CA ARG A 293 5.35 -0.43 4.64
C ARG A 293 5.61 -1.25 3.38
N CYS A 294 5.38 -0.60 2.24
CA CYS A 294 5.83 -1.06 0.94
C CYS A 294 7.04 -0.26 0.48
N VAL A 295 7.98 -0.92 -0.17
CA VAL A 295 9.19 -0.32 -0.75
C VAL A 295 9.31 -0.73 -2.21
N ARG A 296 10.04 0.03 -3.01
CA ARG A 296 10.38 -0.38 -4.37
C ARG A 296 11.61 -1.28 -4.32
N ASP A 297 11.54 -2.42 -4.98
CA ASP A 297 12.67 -3.33 -5.16
C ASP A 297 13.62 -2.83 -6.27
N ARG A 298 14.69 -3.57 -6.54
CA ARG A 298 15.68 -3.29 -7.58
C ARG A 298 15.08 -3.12 -8.98
N ASP A 299 13.99 -3.83 -9.26
CA ASP A 299 13.25 -3.78 -10.53
C ASP A 299 12.18 -2.66 -10.55
N ASP A 300 12.26 -1.68 -9.64
CA ASP A 300 11.29 -0.58 -9.43
C ASP A 300 9.85 -1.04 -9.13
N SER A 301 9.67 -2.33 -8.82
CA SER A 301 8.39 -2.94 -8.48
C SER A 301 8.08 -2.71 -7.00
N LEU A 302 6.86 -2.27 -6.70
CA LEU A 302 6.41 -2.06 -5.33
C LEU A 302 6.16 -3.42 -4.65
N VAL A 303 6.84 -3.69 -3.53
CA VAL A 303 6.75 -4.93 -2.74
C VAL A 303 6.65 -4.62 -1.25
N CYS A 304 6.15 -5.57 -0.46
CA CYS A 304 6.13 -5.42 0.99
C CYS A 304 7.53 -5.57 1.62
N ASP A 305 7.85 -4.75 2.62
CA ASP A 305 9.04 -4.93 3.48
C ASP A 305 8.75 -6.00 4.55
N CYS A 306 8.76 -7.27 4.13
CA CYS A 306 8.23 -8.38 4.93
C CYS A 306 9.00 -8.65 6.24
N ARG A 307 8.24 -8.70 7.34
CA ARG A 307 8.64 -9.08 8.71
C ARG A 307 8.10 -10.46 9.07
N HIS A 308 8.12 -10.82 10.36
CA HIS A 308 7.53 -12.07 10.87
C HIS A 308 8.05 -13.35 10.17
N ASN A 309 9.30 -13.32 9.68
CA ASN A 309 9.92 -14.37 8.87
C ASN A 309 9.11 -14.78 7.63
N THR A 310 8.33 -13.85 7.08
CA THR A 310 7.55 -14.02 5.84
C THR A 310 8.33 -13.52 4.61
N ALA A 311 7.94 -14.00 3.44
CA ALA A 311 8.51 -13.68 2.14
C ALA A 311 7.41 -13.64 1.08
N GLY A 312 7.78 -13.21 -0.13
CA GLY A 312 6.85 -13.00 -1.23
C GLY A 312 6.36 -11.56 -1.31
N PRO A 313 5.78 -11.15 -2.46
CA PRO A 313 5.41 -9.76 -2.69
C PRO A 313 4.33 -9.26 -1.71
N GLU A 314 3.45 -10.15 -1.24
CA GLU A 314 2.39 -9.87 -0.27
C GLU A 314 2.67 -10.42 1.14
N CYS A 315 3.90 -10.89 1.41
CA CYS A 315 4.24 -11.62 2.63
C CYS A 315 3.36 -12.86 2.83
N ASP A 316 3.10 -13.57 1.73
CA ASP A 316 2.14 -14.65 1.55
C ASP A 316 2.72 -16.06 1.72
N ARG A 317 4.00 -16.16 2.08
CA ARG A 317 4.70 -17.42 2.36
C ARG A 317 5.77 -17.25 3.43
N CYS A 318 6.20 -18.35 4.04
CA CYS A 318 7.33 -18.33 4.97
C CYS A 318 8.67 -18.25 4.24
N LYS A 319 9.66 -17.58 4.88
CA LYS A 319 11.06 -17.63 4.47
C LYS A 319 11.58 -19.07 4.54
N PRO A 320 12.59 -19.42 3.74
CA PRO A 320 13.31 -20.68 3.89
C PRO A 320 13.71 -20.94 5.35
N PHE A 321 13.64 -22.20 5.78
CA PHE A 321 13.93 -22.68 7.14
C PHE A 321 12.95 -22.23 8.25
N HIS A 322 11.84 -21.55 7.90
CA HIS A 322 10.79 -21.15 8.84
C HIS A 322 9.47 -21.88 8.59
N TYR A 323 9.54 -23.22 8.52
CA TYR A 323 8.41 -24.08 8.14
C TYR A 323 7.86 -24.94 9.30
N ASP A 324 8.17 -24.59 10.56
CA ASP A 324 7.73 -25.36 11.74
C ASP A 324 6.19 -25.37 11.90
N ARG A 325 5.51 -24.35 11.36
CA ARG A 325 4.04 -24.29 11.25
C ARG A 325 3.60 -23.69 9.91
N PRO A 326 2.37 -23.98 9.44
CA PRO A 326 1.83 -23.37 8.23
C PRO A 326 1.77 -21.84 8.32
N TRP A 327 1.98 -21.18 7.18
CA TRP A 327 1.79 -19.74 7.06
C TRP A 327 0.32 -19.36 7.32
N GLN A 328 0.10 -18.25 8.01
CA GLN A 328 -1.23 -17.65 8.21
C GLN A 328 -1.11 -16.13 8.21
N ARG A 329 -2.16 -15.45 7.76
CA ARG A 329 -2.30 -13.99 7.85
C ARG A 329 -2.32 -13.56 9.32
N ALA A 330 -1.67 -12.44 9.64
CA ALA A 330 -1.74 -11.84 10.97
C ALA A 330 -3.13 -11.25 11.26
N THR A 331 -3.66 -11.54 12.44
CA THR A 331 -4.92 -10.98 12.96
C THR A 331 -4.63 -9.89 14.00
N ALA A 332 -5.66 -9.17 14.47
CA ALA A 332 -5.47 -8.21 15.55
C ALA A 332 -4.96 -8.85 16.86
N ARG A 333 -5.19 -10.15 17.06
CA ARG A 333 -4.82 -10.88 18.29
C ARG A 333 -3.49 -11.63 18.16
N GLU A 334 -3.26 -12.26 17.01
CA GLU A 334 -2.10 -13.12 16.79
C GLU A 334 -1.34 -12.67 15.53
N ALA A 335 -0.03 -12.46 15.69
CA ALA A 335 0.85 -12.01 14.60
C ALA A 335 1.12 -13.10 13.56
N ASN A 336 0.93 -14.37 13.93
CA ASN A 336 1.09 -15.53 13.05
C ASN A 336 2.44 -15.54 12.30
N GLU A 337 3.53 -15.28 13.00
CA GLU A 337 4.86 -15.30 12.45
C GLU A 337 5.31 -16.72 12.04
N CYS A 338 6.13 -16.80 11.00
CA CYS A 338 6.75 -18.06 10.61
C CYS A 338 7.85 -18.43 11.61
N VAL A 339 7.83 -19.70 12.04
CA VAL A 339 8.71 -20.21 13.10
C VAL A 339 9.79 -21.11 12.49
N GLY A 340 11.03 -20.90 12.91
CA GLY A 340 12.19 -21.69 12.49
C GLY A 340 12.16 -23.11 13.07
N GLU A 341 12.48 -24.11 12.26
CA GLU A 341 12.50 -25.54 12.66
C GLU A 341 13.44 -25.84 13.85
N TRP A 342 14.36 -24.92 14.17
CA TRP A 342 15.33 -25.04 15.26
C TRP A 342 15.06 -24.10 16.44
N GLY A 343 14.06 -23.21 16.34
CA GLY A 343 13.76 -22.21 17.38
C GLY A 343 13.11 -22.79 18.65
N ASN A 344 12.45 -23.95 18.52
CA ASN A 344 11.81 -24.66 19.63
C ASN A 344 12.58 -25.91 20.07
N ALA A 345 13.74 -26.18 19.47
CA ALA A 345 14.74 -26.97 20.15
C ALA A 345 15.29 -26.10 21.29
N ARG A 346 14.51 -25.97 22.38
CA ARG A 346 15.17 -26.05 23.69
C ARG A 346 16.05 -27.28 23.52
N CYS A 347 17.36 -27.10 23.57
CA CYS A 347 18.26 -28.14 24.00
C CYS A 347 17.73 -28.56 25.37
N LEU A 348 16.68 -29.38 25.38
CA LEU A 348 16.34 -30.26 26.46
C LEU A 348 17.58 -31.13 26.48
N GLY A 349 18.55 -30.70 27.29
CA GLY A 349 19.53 -31.54 27.90
C GLY A 349 18.76 -32.58 28.68
N ARG A 350 18.14 -33.53 27.98
CA ARG A 350 18.07 -34.89 28.46
C ARG A 350 19.52 -35.30 28.49
N GLN A 351 20.12 -35.09 29.65
CA GLN A 351 21.12 -36.00 30.17
C GLN A 351 20.55 -37.39 29.93
N LEU A 352 20.96 -38.00 28.82
CA LEU A 352 20.85 -39.43 28.63
C LEU A 352 21.84 -39.99 29.65
N THR A 353 21.38 -40.15 30.89
CA THR A 353 22.03 -41.06 31.82
C THR A 353 21.96 -42.43 31.17
N ALA A 354 23.10 -42.88 30.66
CA ALA A 354 23.23 -44.20 30.09
C ALA A 354 22.90 -45.23 31.17
N PRO A 355 21.87 -46.09 31.00
CA PRO A 355 21.83 -47.33 31.74
C PRO A 355 22.85 -48.27 31.10
N GLY A 356 23.69 -48.88 31.93
CA GLY A 356 24.91 -49.61 31.56
C GLY A 356 24.85 -50.41 30.26
N LEU A 357 25.77 -50.11 29.34
CA LEU A 357 26.10 -50.99 28.23
C LEU A 357 27.01 -52.11 28.72
N ARG A 358 26.44 -53.31 28.91
CA ARG A 358 27.20 -54.55 28.78
C ARG A 358 27.64 -54.72 27.32
N SER A 359 28.87 -55.18 27.17
CA SER A 359 29.58 -55.50 25.94
C SER A 359 28.79 -56.42 24.99
N GLY A 360 28.58 -55.99 23.75
CA GLY A 360 28.17 -56.87 22.65
C GLY A 360 27.25 -56.21 21.63
N GLY A 361 27.81 -55.55 20.62
CA GLY A 361 27.04 -54.99 19.51
C GLY A 361 27.91 -54.50 18.36
N SER A 362 27.65 -55.02 17.16
CA SER A 362 28.41 -54.88 15.91
C SER A 362 28.73 -53.43 15.45
N ALA A 363 29.92 -53.25 14.86
CA ALA A 363 30.48 -52.00 14.31
C ALA A 363 29.57 -51.23 13.31
N ARG A 364 28.49 -51.85 12.81
CA ARG A 364 27.47 -51.15 11.98
C ARG A 364 26.54 -50.22 12.76
N ALA A 365 26.39 -50.41 14.08
CA ALA A 365 25.55 -49.54 14.92
C ALA A 365 26.26 -48.23 15.31
N GLN A 366 27.58 -48.25 15.48
CA GLN A 366 28.38 -47.07 15.82
C GLN A 366 28.50 -46.06 14.65
N ALA A 367 28.46 -46.52 13.40
CA ALA A 367 28.54 -45.65 12.22
C ALA A 367 27.28 -44.79 11.97
N ARG A 368 26.10 -45.20 12.47
CA ARG A 368 24.86 -44.41 12.34
C ARG A 368 24.74 -43.30 13.37
N LEU A 369 25.42 -43.42 14.52
CA LEU A 369 25.43 -42.39 15.56
C LEU A 369 26.41 -41.25 15.21
N HIS A 370 27.58 -41.57 14.65
CA HIS A 370 28.55 -40.57 14.20
C HIS A 370 28.05 -39.68 13.04
N ARG A 371 27.20 -40.20 12.13
CA ARG A 371 26.59 -39.38 11.06
C ARG A 371 25.54 -38.38 11.54
N ARG A 372 24.99 -38.55 12.75
CA ARG A 372 24.05 -37.57 13.33
C ARG A 372 24.75 -36.48 14.14
N ILE A 373 25.90 -36.77 14.73
CA ILE A 373 26.67 -35.78 15.52
C ILE A 373 27.52 -34.87 14.61
N ALA A 374 28.02 -35.37 13.47
CA ALA A 374 28.81 -34.57 12.53
C ALA A 374 28.00 -33.50 11.74
N ARG A 375 26.66 -33.53 11.76
CA ARG A 375 25.83 -32.49 11.11
C ARG A 375 25.62 -31.22 11.95
N CYS A 376 26.06 -31.21 13.21
CA CYS A 376 26.04 -30.01 14.04
C CYS A 376 27.32 -29.17 13.95
N GLY A 377 28.38 -29.67 13.28
CA GLY A 377 29.67 -28.98 13.19
C GLY A 377 29.93 -28.16 11.92
N ASP A 378 29.11 -28.29 10.89
CA ASP A 378 29.45 -27.81 9.53
C ASP A 378 28.68 -26.55 9.07
N VAL A 379 28.06 -25.79 9.98
CA VAL A 379 27.44 -24.49 9.67
C VAL A 379 27.95 -23.40 10.63
N SER A 380 29.26 -23.39 10.85
CA SER A 380 30.00 -22.19 11.25
C SER A 380 31.13 -22.02 10.25
N GLY A 381 30.81 -21.48 9.08
CA GLY A 381 31.74 -21.47 7.96
C GLY A 381 31.36 -20.50 6.85
N THR A 382 31.16 -19.22 7.18
CA THR A 382 31.35 -18.12 6.21
C THR A 382 31.63 -16.81 6.97
N LEU A 383 32.84 -16.69 7.51
CA LEU A 383 33.53 -15.40 7.63
C LEU A 383 34.93 -15.61 7.06
N GLY A 384 35.25 -14.83 6.03
CA GLY A 384 36.46 -14.98 5.24
C GLY A 384 37.74 -14.77 6.05
N GLY A 385 38.74 -15.59 5.74
CA GLY A 385 40.09 -15.49 6.26
C GLY A 385 41.03 -16.42 5.50
N VAL A 386 41.88 -15.80 4.68
CA VAL A 386 43.05 -16.29 3.92
C VAL A 386 43.55 -17.71 4.31
N PHE A 387 43.51 -18.64 3.35
CA PHE A 387 44.21 -19.93 3.42
C PHE A 387 45.72 -19.71 3.26
N GLY A 388 46.47 -19.96 4.33
CA GLY A 388 47.92 -20.18 4.31
C GLY A 388 48.21 -21.68 4.42
N ASP A 389 48.99 -22.16 3.46
CA ASP A 389 49.45 -23.53 3.25
C ASP A 389 50.35 -24.04 4.39
N VAL A 390 50.09 -25.24 4.94
CA VAL A 390 51.11 -26.04 5.66
C VAL A 390 50.88 -27.53 5.38
N ARG A 391 51.76 -28.07 4.53
CA ARG A 391 52.07 -29.49 4.38
C ARG A 391 52.83 -30.03 5.60
N ASP A 392 52.68 -31.34 5.80
CA ASP A 392 53.56 -32.26 6.53
C ASP A 392 53.67 -32.14 8.07
N ALA A 393 53.03 -33.09 8.78
CA ALA A 393 53.65 -33.84 9.88
C ALA A 393 52.85 -35.12 10.15
N GLY A 394 53.51 -36.27 10.03
CA GLY A 394 52.94 -37.58 10.29
C GLY A 394 52.70 -37.87 11.78
N GLY A 395 51.80 -38.83 12.01
CA GLY A 395 51.67 -39.74 13.15
C GLY A 395 51.90 -39.19 14.56
N LEU A 396 50.86 -39.20 15.40
CA LEU A 396 50.82 -39.86 16.73
C LEU A 396 49.53 -39.51 17.48
N ASN A 397 48.84 -40.55 17.94
CA ASN A 397 47.98 -40.66 19.12
C ASN A 397 47.05 -39.48 19.50
N ALA A 398 45.77 -39.71 19.22
CA ALA A 398 44.65 -39.09 19.92
C ALA A 398 44.63 -39.50 21.39
N VAL A 399 44.89 -38.58 22.33
CA VAL A 399 44.19 -38.35 23.61
C VAL A 399 44.72 -37.03 24.22
N HIS A 400 44.01 -35.91 24.04
CA HIS A 400 43.89 -34.80 25.00
C HIS A 400 43.10 -33.66 24.34
N TRP A 401 42.58 -32.74 25.16
CA TRP A 401 41.70 -31.59 24.83
C TRP A 401 40.20 -31.85 25.02
N LEU A 402 39.85 -32.13 26.27
CA LEU A 402 38.66 -31.55 26.90
C LEU A 402 39.10 -30.32 27.70
N VAL A 403 38.12 -29.44 27.96
CA VAL A 403 38.17 -28.18 28.72
C VAL A 403 38.48 -26.94 27.88
N TRP A 404 37.42 -26.23 27.47
CA TRP A 404 37.10 -24.87 27.92
C TRP A 404 35.73 -24.47 27.37
N CYS A 405 34.73 -24.42 28.23
CA CYS A 405 33.48 -23.71 27.94
C CYS A 405 32.95 -23.18 29.27
N SER A 406 33.44 -22.02 29.67
CA SER A 406 32.92 -21.25 30.80
C SER A 406 33.27 -19.79 30.57
N LEU A 407 32.25 -18.93 30.77
CA LEU A 407 32.29 -17.48 30.85
C LEU A 407 32.11 -16.73 29.52
N TRP A 408 30.90 -16.25 29.28
CA TRP A 408 30.66 -14.83 28.98
C TRP A 408 29.23 -14.44 29.41
N THR A 409 29.14 -13.86 30.61
CA THR A 409 28.05 -12.98 31.04
C THR A 409 28.55 -11.54 30.86
N PRO A 410 27.84 -10.65 30.15
CA PRO A 410 28.26 -9.26 30.04
C PRO A 410 27.70 -8.43 31.20
N GLY A 411 28.55 -7.59 31.79
CA GLY A 411 28.09 -6.35 32.45
C GLY A 411 28.61 -6.11 33.87
N ALA A 412 29.82 -5.58 33.98
CA ALA A 412 30.15 -4.43 34.83
C ALA A 412 31.65 -4.12 34.72
N LEU A 413 31.98 -2.89 34.33
CA LEU A 413 33.13 -2.06 34.72
C LEU A 413 33.57 -1.18 33.54
N SER A 414 33.25 0.11 33.64
CA SER A 414 34.09 1.18 33.09
C SER A 414 34.92 1.75 34.24
N GLU A 415 36.23 1.58 34.16
CA GLU A 415 37.25 2.47 34.75
C GLU A 415 37.01 3.90 34.19
N THR A 416 37.27 5.01 34.86
CA THR A 416 38.41 5.45 35.67
C THR A 416 38.01 6.57 36.62
#